data_AF-A0A918KYW0-F1
#
_entry.id   AF-A0A918KYW0-F1
#
_cell.length_a   1.000
_cell.length_b   1.000
_cell.length_c   1.000
_cell.angle_alpha   90.00
_cell.angle_beta   90.00
_cell.angle_gamma   90.00
#
_symmetry.space_group_name_H-M   'P 1'
#
loop_
_entity.id
_entity.type
_entity.pdbx_description
1 polymer ?
#
loop_
_entity_poly.entity_id
_entity_poly.type
_entity_poly.pdbx_seq_one_letter_code
_entity_poly.pdbx_strand_id
1 'polypeptide(L)'
;MGAPQLGDAVALLADFLGAEPLTAAIASLERDLTGRPAREVGDMAAARGIGPELMMAALTVRESLGRLNDLIHAAGIVLALPHVLEDGEEIAVRPSLAAGNDPHRPFDLETDRRVAEFKLARWRGADAMRKRQTFKDLVMLAADRTGRRAELFVVGPEPGRFLRTSRATAAWALDRTPHARRVFEESFGSLDVSVAQFTERHAGHVQVTDLCDVLPPMVAAALVR
;
A
#
# COMPACT_ATOMS: atom_id res chain seq x y z
N MET A 1 -21.44 12.80 27.14
CA MET A 1 -21.85 11.83 26.11
C MET A 1 -20.70 10.86 25.93
N GLY A 2 -20.93 9.56 26.07
CA GLY A 2 -19.89 8.55 25.86
C GLY A 2 -19.48 8.49 24.39
N ALA A 3 -18.27 8.00 24.10
CA ALA A 3 -17.86 7.72 22.74
C ALA A 3 -18.86 6.75 22.09
N PRO A 4 -19.25 6.94 20.81
CA PRO A 4 -20.13 6.01 20.13
C PRO A 4 -19.53 4.60 20.13
N GLN A 5 -20.38 3.58 20.28
CA GLN A 5 -19.92 2.20 20.12
C GLN A 5 -19.39 2.01 18.69
N LEU A 6 -18.31 1.25 18.52
CA LEU A 6 -17.64 1.12 17.21
C LEU A 6 -18.59 0.69 16.08
N GLY A 7 -19.54 -0.20 16.37
CA GLY A 7 -20.57 -0.62 15.40
C GLY A 7 -21.41 0.55 14.89
N ASP A 8 -21.90 1.41 15.79
CA ASP A 8 -22.71 2.58 15.45
C ASP A 8 -21.88 3.63 14.70
N ALA A 9 -20.62 3.81 15.10
CA ALA A 9 -19.69 4.72 14.43
C ALA A 9 -19.40 4.27 12.98
N VAL A 10 -19.22 2.96 12.76
CA VAL A 10 -19.04 2.40 11.41
C VAL A 10 -20.31 2.56 10.58
N ALA A 11 -21.49 2.28 11.15
CA ALA A 11 -22.76 2.43 10.44
C ALA A 11 -22.99 3.88 10.00
N LEU A 12 -22.78 4.85 10.91
CA LEU A 12 -22.94 6.27 10.61
C LEU A 12 -22.00 6.74 9.48
N LEU A 13 -20.74 6.30 9.49
CA LEU A 13 -19.80 6.63 8.41
C LEU A 13 -20.16 5.94 7.10
N ALA A 14 -20.64 4.68 7.15
CA ALA A 14 -21.05 3.95 5.97
C ALA A 14 -22.23 4.62 5.27
N ASP A 15 -23.23 5.06 6.03
CA ASP A 15 -24.38 5.80 5.51
C ASP A 15 -23.94 7.13 4.86
N PHE A 16 -23.07 7.89 5.54
CA PHE A 16 -22.54 9.14 5.00
C PHE A 16 -21.73 8.94 3.71
N LEU A 17 -20.82 7.96 3.68
CA LEU A 17 -19.98 7.65 2.51
C LEU A 17 -20.75 6.98 1.37
N GLY A 18 -21.89 6.35 1.68
CA GLY A 18 -22.76 5.69 0.70
C GLY A 18 -23.71 6.65 -0.03
N ALA A 19 -23.99 7.83 0.54
CA ALA A 19 -24.93 8.80 -0.04
C ALA A 19 -24.43 9.40 -1.36
N GLU A 20 -23.15 9.74 -1.44
CA GLU A 20 -22.49 10.22 -2.66
C GLU A 20 -20.97 10.01 -2.59
N PRO A 21 -20.23 10.00 -3.72
CA PRO A 21 -18.77 9.92 -3.68
C PRO A 21 -18.16 11.03 -2.84
N LEU A 22 -17.28 10.69 -1.88
CA LEU A 22 -16.69 11.65 -0.94
C LEU A 22 -16.04 12.87 -1.63
N THR A 23 -15.39 12.68 -2.76
CA THR A 23 -14.79 13.78 -3.55
C THR A 23 -15.84 14.74 -4.09
N ALA A 24 -17.01 14.24 -4.50
CA ALA A 24 -18.13 15.06 -4.93
C ALA A 24 -18.76 15.79 -3.75
N ALA A 25 -18.95 15.10 -2.61
CA ALA A 25 -19.46 15.69 -1.36
C ALA A 25 -18.60 16.87 -0.91
N ILE A 26 -17.27 16.69 -0.87
CA ILE A 26 -16.31 17.73 -0.49
C ILE A 26 -16.35 18.89 -1.48
N ALA A 27 -16.27 18.63 -2.79
CA ALA A 27 -16.31 19.69 -3.79
C ALA A 27 -17.63 20.49 -3.75
N SER A 28 -18.75 19.82 -3.43
CA SER A 28 -20.06 20.44 -3.24
C SER A 28 -20.08 21.31 -1.98
N LEU A 29 -19.53 20.83 -0.87
CA LEU A 29 -19.35 21.59 0.37
C LEU A 29 -18.48 22.83 0.16
N GLU A 30 -17.35 22.71 -0.54
CA GLU A 30 -16.45 23.82 -0.86
C GLU A 30 -17.15 24.92 -1.67
N ARG A 31 -17.90 24.53 -2.71
CA ARG A 31 -18.68 25.49 -3.51
C ARG A 31 -19.71 26.20 -2.66
N ASP A 32 -20.44 25.45 -1.87
CA ASP A 32 -21.49 25.99 -1.01
C ASP A 32 -20.90 26.96 0.01
N LEU A 33 -19.78 26.61 0.68
CA LEU A 33 -19.14 27.46 1.70
C LEU A 33 -18.72 28.83 1.17
N THR A 34 -18.49 28.95 -0.13
CA THR A 34 -17.99 30.18 -0.75
C THR A 34 -18.99 31.34 -0.58
N GLY A 35 -18.52 32.43 0.03
CA GLY A 35 -19.30 33.68 0.17
C GLY A 35 -20.41 33.66 1.23
N ARG A 36 -20.53 32.59 2.03
CA ARG A 36 -21.62 32.43 3.00
C ARG A 36 -21.24 32.96 4.39
N PRO A 37 -22.14 33.66 5.11
CA PRO A 37 -21.81 34.21 6.43
C PRO A 37 -21.70 33.11 7.49
N ALA A 38 -20.84 33.33 8.49
CA ALA A 38 -20.53 32.35 9.54
C ALA A 38 -21.76 31.77 10.25
N ARG A 39 -22.81 32.58 10.46
CA ARG A 39 -24.06 32.17 11.11
C ARG A 39 -24.82 31.08 10.34
N GLU A 40 -24.62 30.97 9.03
CA GLU A 40 -25.32 30.00 8.15
C GLU A 40 -24.50 28.73 7.90
N VAL A 41 -23.23 28.70 8.34
CA VAL A 41 -22.33 27.56 8.10
C VAL A 41 -22.77 26.33 8.89
N GLY A 42 -23.20 26.51 10.14
CA GLY A 42 -23.64 25.42 11.01
C GLY A 42 -24.86 24.69 10.44
N ASP A 43 -25.91 25.45 10.11
CA ASP A 43 -27.15 24.89 9.56
C ASP A 43 -26.92 24.19 8.22
N MET A 44 -26.06 24.76 7.36
CA MET A 44 -25.70 24.14 6.09
C MET A 44 -24.90 22.84 6.27
N ALA A 45 -23.92 22.83 7.18
CA ALA A 45 -23.14 21.64 7.47
C ALA A 45 -24.05 20.52 8.00
N ALA A 46 -24.95 20.85 8.94
CA ALA A 46 -25.92 19.92 9.50
C ALA A 46 -26.89 19.37 8.43
N ALA A 47 -27.36 20.21 7.49
CA ALA A 47 -28.21 19.79 6.38
C ALA A 47 -27.52 18.78 5.44
N ARG A 48 -26.18 18.76 5.42
CA ARG A 48 -25.36 17.79 4.69
C ARG A 48 -24.90 16.61 5.56
N GLY A 49 -25.42 16.46 6.77
CA GLY A 49 -25.04 15.41 7.71
C GLY A 49 -23.67 15.62 8.37
N ILE A 50 -23.05 16.79 8.21
CA ILE A 50 -21.75 17.13 8.81
C ILE A 50 -22.01 17.78 10.16
N GLY A 51 -21.87 16.98 11.21
CA GLY A 51 -22.03 17.41 12.60
C GLY A 51 -20.97 16.79 13.54
N PRO A 52 -20.97 17.21 14.82
CA PRO A 52 -20.08 16.65 15.85
C PRO A 52 -20.13 15.13 15.94
N GLU A 53 -21.30 14.52 15.74
CA GLU A 53 -21.53 13.08 15.78
C GLU A 53 -20.77 12.35 14.68
N LEU A 54 -20.83 12.84 13.44
CA LEU A 54 -20.08 12.31 12.31
C LEU A 54 -18.56 12.41 12.56
N MET A 55 -18.11 13.55 13.11
CA MET A 55 -16.69 13.75 13.44
C MET A 55 -16.22 12.79 14.54
N MET A 56 -17.00 12.61 15.61
CA MET A 56 -16.69 11.65 16.67
C MET A 56 -16.64 10.23 16.13
N ALA A 57 -17.60 9.83 15.29
CA ALA A 57 -17.59 8.52 14.64
C ALA A 57 -16.35 8.32 13.76
N ALA A 58 -15.97 9.32 12.95
CA ALA A 58 -14.74 9.29 12.15
C ALA A 58 -13.48 9.10 13.01
N LEU A 59 -13.39 9.81 14.14
CA LEU A 59 -12.28 9.69 15.07
C LEU A 59 -12.23 8.31 15.74
N THR A 60 -13.36 7.80 16.23
CA THR A 60 -13.48 6.46 16.84
C THR A 60 -13.09 5.36 15.86
N VAL A 61 -13.56 5.45 14.62
CA VAL A 61 -13.20 4.50 13.55
C VAL A 61 -11.73 4.62 13.19
N ARG A 62 -11.17 5.84 13.09
CA ARG A 62 -9.74 6.02 12.83
C ARG A 62 -8.88 5.42 13.94
N GLU A 63 -9.27 5.60 15.20
CA GLU A 63 -8.55 5.04 16.35
C GLU A 63 -8.62 3.50 16.37
N SER A 64 -9.81 2.94 16.11
CA SER A 64 -10.05 1.50 16.22
C SER A 64 -9.60 0.72 14.98
N LEU A 65 -9.77 1.30 13.78
CA LEU A 65 -9.58 0.64 12.49
C LEU A 65 -8.48 1.28 11.64
N GLY A 66 -7.79 2.32 12.13
CA GLY A 66 -6.73 3.02 11.39
C GLY A 66 -5.55 2.14 10.99
N ARG A 67 -5.40 0.96 11.61
CA ARG A 67 -4.36 -0.03 11.32
C ARG A 67 -4.86 -1.23 10.51
N LEU A 68 -6.05 -1.17 9.92
CA LEU A 68 -6.57 -2.25 9.06
C LEU A 68 -5.61 -2.59 7.91
N ASN A 69 -4.88 -1.61 7.38
CA ASN A 69 -3.88 -1.86 6.35
C ASN A 69 -2.74 -2.78 6.85
N ASP A 70 -2.29 -2.60 8.10
CA ASP A 70 -1.27 -3.48 8.72
C ASP A 70 -1.82 -4.90 8.88
N LEU A 71 -3.07 -5.04 9.31
CA LEU A 71 -3.72 -6.35 9.45
C LEU A 71 -3.85 -7.05 8.10
N ILE A 72 -4.31 -6.35 7.05
CA ILE A 72 -4.44 -6.90 5.70
C ILE A 72 -3.08 -7.37 5.21
N HIS A 73 -2.03 -6.57 5.41
CA HIS A 73 -0.68 -6.92 5.02
C HIS A 73 -0.16 -8.16 5.77
N ALA A 74 -0.24 -8.17 7.10
CA ALA A 74 0.15 -9.32 7.92
C ALA A 74 -0.60 -10.60 7.51
N ALA A 75 -1.92 -10.52 7.41
CA ALA A 75 -2.78 -11.64 7.09
C ALA A 75 -2.49 -12.17 5.69
N GLY A 76 -2.34 -11.30 4.70
CA GLY A 76 -2.07 -11.74 3.34
C GLY A 76 -0.67 -12.35 3.16
N ILE A 77 0.35 -11.89 3.89
CA ILE A 77 1.64 -12.58 3.96
C ILE A 77 1.45 -13.98 4.54
N VAL A 78 0.89 -14.07 5.75
CA VAL A 78 0.72 -15.35 6.47
C VAL A 78 -0.10 -16.35 5.67
N LEU A 79 -1.13 -15.90 4.95
CA LEU A 79 -1.95 -16.73 4.07
C LEU A 79 -1.23 -17.14 2.77
N ALA A 80 -0.25 -16.36 2.31
CA ALA A 80 0.56 -16.72 1.15
C ALA A 80 1.66 -17.74 1.50
N LEU A 81 2.21 -17.71 2.72
CA LEU A 81 3.37 -18.55 3.10
C LEU A 81 3.19 -20.04 2.78
N PRO A 82 2.06 -20.71 3.08
CA PRO A 82 1.90 -22.14 2.77
C PRO A 82 1.93 -22.48 1.26
N HIS A 83 1.74 -21.49 0.40
CA HIS A 83 1.74 -21.63 -1.05
C HIS A 83 3.05 -21.16 -1.70
N VAL A 84 3.83 -20.36 -0.96
CA VAL A 84 5.09 -19.78 -1.41
C VAL A 84 6.28 -20.62 -0.93
N LEU A 85 6.26 -21.06 0.33
CA LEU A 85 7.36 -21.82 0.93
C LEU A 85 7.45 -23.22 0.34
N GLU A 86 8.68 -23.65 0.06
CA GLU A 86 8.98 -25.01 -0.40
C GLU A 86 9.15 -25.97 0.79
N ASP A 87 9.03 -27.27 0.53
CA ASP A 87 9.34 -28.29 1.53
C ASP A 87 10.77 -28.13 2.08
N GLY A 88 10.88 -28.05 3.40
CA GLY A 88 12.14 -27.86 4.13
C GLY A 88 12.74 -26.46 4.01
N GLU A 89 11.99 -25.46 3.51
CA GLU A 89 12.39 -24.06 3.59
C GLU A 89 12.08 -23.50 5.00
N GLU A 90 13.05 -22.79 5.59
CA GLU A 90 12.94 -22.28 6.96
C GLU A 90 13.02 -20.76 7.00
N ILE A 91 12.15 -20.16 7.81
CA ILE A 91 12.17 -18.72 8.06
C ILE A 91 13.44 -18.38 8.86
N ALA A 92 14.38 -17.69 8.21
CA ALA A 92 15.70 -17.37 8.76
C ALA A 92 15.68 -16.11 9.63
N VAL A 93 14.82 -15.14 9.29
CA VAL A 93 14.61 -13.91 10.05
C VAL A 93 13.14 -13.76 10.38
N ARG A 94 12.83 -13.31 11.61
CA ARG A 94 11.46 -13.02 12.03
C ARG A 94 10.78 -12.12 10.97
N PRO A 95 9.64 -12.52 10.38
CA PRO A 95 9.00 -11.77 9.30
C PRO A 95 8.55 -10.38 9.75
N SER A 96 8.66 -9.40 8.86
CA SER A 96 8.21 -8.02 9.09
C SER A 96 6.75 -7.87 8.67
N LEU A 97 5.81 -8.38 9.48
CA LEU A 97 4.40 -8.48 9.10
C LEU A 97 3.59 -7.18 9.22
N ALA A 98 4.13 -6.12 9.82
CA ALA A 98 3.42 -4.87 10.02
C ALA A 98 4.38 -3.68 9.90
N ALA A 99 3.85 -2.45 9.86
CA ALA A 99 4.56 -1.18 9.64
C ALA A 99 5.66 -0.82 10.68
N GLY A 100 6.08 -1.75 11.52
CA GLY A 100 7.26 -1.62 12.36
C GLY A 100 8.53 -1.68 11.50
N ASN A 101 9.02 -0.49 11.11
CA ASN A 101 10.31 -0.30 10.44
C ASN A 101 11.45 -0.64 11.40
N ASP A 102 11.76 -1.92 11.54
CA ASP A 102 13.01 -2.33 12.17
C ASP A 102 14.11 -2.28 11.10
N PRO A 103 15.12 -1.41 11.26
CA PRO A 103 16.21 -1.27 10.31
C PRO A 103 16.98 -2.58 10.06
N HIS A 104 16.85 -3.55 10.96
CA HIS A 104 17.49 -4.87 10.86
C HIS A 104 16.65 -5.90 10.09
N ARG A 105 15.45 -5.52 9.62
CA ARG A 105 14.56 -6.37 8.80
C ARG A 105 14.26 -5.68 7.48
N PRO A 106 15.16 -5.79 6.48
CA PRO A 106 15.05 -5.06 5.23
C PRO A 106 13.92 -5.57 4.32
N PHE A 107 13.43 -6.80 4.53
CA PHE A 107 12.40 -7.45 3.72
C PHE A 107 11.24 -7.95 4.58
N ASP A 108 10.07 -8.14 3.94
CA ASP A 108 8.87 -8.66 4.60
C ASP A 108 9.06 -10.14 5.00
N LEU A 109 9.73 -10.93 4.15
CA LEU A 109 10.08 -12.32 4.37
C LEU A 109 11.54 -12.59 4.02
N GLU A 110 12.23 -13.29 4.92
CA GLU A 110 13.57 -13.82 4.68
C GLU A 110 13.65 -15.26 5.17
N THR A 111 14.03 -16.16 4.26
CA THR A 111 14.25 -17.58 4.54
C THR A 111 15.70 -17.95 4.24
N ASP A 112 16.04 -19.22 4.45
CA ASP A 112 17.28 -19.81 3.97
C ASP A 112 17.38 -19.83 2.42
N ARG A 113 16.27 -19.66 1.70
CA ARG A 113 16.21 -19.75 0.22
C ARG A 113 15.78 -18.48 -0.50
N ARG A 114 15.04 -17.57 0.14
CA ARG A 114 14.45 -16.39 -0.52
C ARG A 114 14.45 -15.12 0.34
N VAL A 115 14.35 -13.99 -0.35
CA VAL A 115 13.96 -12.68 0.17
C VAL A 115 12.74 -12.20 -0.60
N ALA A 116 11.72 -11.70 0.10
CA ALA A 116 10.49 -11.29 -0.55
C ALA A 116 9.84 -10.03 0.04
N GLU A 117 9.14 -9.30 -0.82
CA GLU A 117 8.36 -8.11 -0.53
C GLU A 117 6.91 -8.28 -1.01
N PHE A 118 5.95 -7.82 -0.21
CA PHE A 118 4.51 -8.00 -0.47
C PHE A 118 3.78 -6.66 -0.61
N LYS A 119 3.16 -6.43 -1.77
CA LYS A 119 2.34 -5.24 -2.07
C LYS A 119 0.89 -5.62 -2.31
N LEU A 120 0.11 -5.64 -1.24
CA LEU A 120 -1.30 -6.03 -1.25
C LEU A 120 -2.25 -4.90 -1.68
N ALA A 121 -1.73 -3.68 -1.86
CA ALA A 121 -2.55 -2.55 -2.24
C ALA A 121 -2.87 -2.57 -3.75
N ARG A 122 -4.16 -2.69 -4.08
CA ARG A 122 -4.65 -2.55 -5.46
C ARG A 122 -4.47 -1.12 -5.99
N TRP A 123 -4.10 -1.03 -7.26
CA TRP A 123 -3.92 0.25 -7.96
C TRP A 123 -5.23 0.72 -8.59
N ARG A 124 -5.57 2.01 -8.42
CA ARG A 124 -6.83 2.63 -8.86
C ARG A 124 -6.63 3.91 -9.69
N GLY A 125 -5.45 4.12 -10.28
CA GLY A 125 -5.08 5.23 -11.15
C GLY A 125 -4.26 6.33 -10.45
N ALA A 126 -4.62 6.72 -9.23
CA ALA A 126 -3.90 7.71 -8.42
C ALA A 126 -2.81 7.07 -7.52
N ASP A 127 -1.89 6.33 -8.15
CA ASP A 127 -0.99 5.39 -7.45
C ASP A 127 0.46 5.86 -7.36
N ALA A 128 0.72 7.17 -7.38
CA ALA A 128 2.09 7.69 -7.42
C ALA A 128 2.96 7.18 -6.26
N MET A 129 2.43 7.14 -5.03
CA MET A 129 3.16 6.57 -3.89
C MET A 129 3.32 5.06 -3.98
N ARG A 130 2.31 4.34 -4.48
CA ARG A 130 2.39 2.87 -4.66
C ARG A 130 3.43 2.49 -5.72
N LYS A 131 3.49 3.24 -6.82
CA LYS A 131 4.53 3.13 -7.87
C LYS A 131 5.93 3.30 -7.30
N ARG A 132 6.14 4.36 -6.52
CA ARG A 132 7.42 4.64 -5.85
C ARG A 132 7.81 3.52 -4.89
N GLN A 133 6.88 3.09 -4.04
CA GLN A 133 7.14 2.01 -3.08
C GLN A 133 7.48 0.69 -3.79
N THR A 134 6.69 0.32 -4.80
CA THR A 134 6.93 -0.90 -5.60
C THR A 134 8.32 -0.86 -6.26
N PHE A 135 8.71 0.28 -6.82
CA PHE A 135 10.05 0.41 -7.41
C PHE A 135 11.15 0.38 -6.35
N LYS A 136 10.96 1.04 -5.20
CA LYS A 136 11.91 0.98 -4.08
C LYS A 136 12.14 -0.47 -3.65
N ASP A 137 11.09 -1.26 -3.50
CA ASP A 137 11.22 -2.65 -3.06
C ASP A 137 11.86 -3.54 -4.13
N LEU A 138 11.57 -3.31 -5.43
CA LEU A 138 12.31 -3.94 -6.53
C LEU A 138 13.81 -3.64 -6.47
N VAL A 139 14.19 -2.37 -6.21
CA VAL A 139 15.59 -1.96 -6.10
C VAL A 139 16.28 -2.63 -4.92
N MET A 140 15.62 -2.70 -3.76
CA MET A 140 16.18 -3.37 -2.58
C MET A 140 16.36 -4.87 -2.81
N LEU A 141 15.39 -5.53 -3.44
CA LEU A 141 15.48 -6.94 -3.83
C LEU A 141 16.61 -7.20 -4.83
N ALA A 142 16.72 -6.36 -5.87
CA ALA A 142 17.78 -6.50 -6.88
C ALA A 142 19.18 -6.24 -6.32
N ALA A 143 19.29 -5.52 -5.19
CA ALA A 143 20.56 -5.21 -4.53
C ALA A 143 20.98 -6.29 -3.51
N ASP A 144 20.11 -7.26 -3.20
CA ASP A 144 20.47 -8.37 -2.33
C ASP A 144 21.54 -9.25 -3.00
N ARG A 145 22.63 -9.51 -2.27
CA ARG A 145 23.79 -10.27 -2.76
C ARG A 145 23.98 -11.60 -2.04
N THR A 146 22.96 -12.05 -1.29
CA THR A 146 23.07 -13.27 -0.48
C THR A 146 22.94 -14.55 -1.30
N GLY A 147 22.51 -14.44 -2.56
CA GLY A 147 22.24 -15.59 -3.44
C GLY A 147 20.86 -16.21 -3.22
N ARG A 148 20.06 -15.69 -2.29
CA ARG A 148 18.66 -16.05 -2.10
C ARG A 148 17.84 -15.60 -3.31
N ARG A 149 16.75 -16.33 -3.62
CA ARG A 149 15.77 -15.91 -4.64
C ARG A 149 15.10 -14.61 -4.22
N ALA A 150 15.03 -13.65 -5.12
CA ALA A 150 14.40 -12.37 -4.87
C ALA A 150 12.99 -12.34 -5.48
N GLU A 151 11.97 -12.06 -4.66
CA GLU A 151 10.57 -12.12 -5.08
C GLU A 151 9.77 -10.88 -4.68
N LEU A 152 9.02 -10.34 -5.64
CA LEU A 152 8.11 -9.22 -5.43
C LEU A 152 6.67 -9.67 -5.70
N PHE A 153 5.91 -9.82 -4.63
CA PHE A 153 4.50 -10.19 -4.67
C PHE A 153 3.63 -8.94 -4.78
N VAL A 154 2.77 -8.88 -5.80
CA VAL A 154 1.92 -7.70 -6.10
C VAL A 154 0.46 -8.10 -6.30
N VAL A 155 -0.48 -7.15 -6.26
CA VAL A 155 -1.90 -7.43 -6.56
C VAL A 155 -2.29 -6.83 -7.91
N GLY A 156 -2.67 -7.71 -8.84
CA GLY A 156 -3.12 -7.35 -10.18
C GLY A 156 -1.99 -7.08 -11.17
N PRO A 157 -2.32 -6.84 -12.46
CA PRO A 157 -1.33 -6.74 -13.53
C PRO A 157 -0.58 -5.39 -13.56
N GLU A 158 -1.11 -4.35 -12.91
CA GLU A 158 -0.62 -2.99 -13.09
C GLU A 158 0.76 -2.69 -12.50
N PRO A 159 1.14 -3.22 -11.33
CA PRO A 159 2.51 -3.11 -10.83
C PRO A 159 3.53 -3.73 -11.81
N GLY A 160 3.26 -4.94 -12.31
CA GLY A 160 4.13 -5.60 -13.29
C GLY A 160 4.22 -4.84 -14.62
N ARG A 161 3.08 -4.31 -15.12
CA ARG A 161 3.07 -3.45 -16.30
C ARG A 161 3.91 -2.19 -16.08
N PHE A 162 3.74 -1.52 -14.95
CA PHE A 162 4.53 -0.34 -14.59
C PHE A 162 6.04 -0.64 -14.58
N LEU A 163 6.45 -1.73 -13.94
CA LEU A 163 7.86 -2.11 -13.88
C LEU A 163 8.44 -2.39 -15.27
N ARG A 164 7.67 -3.00 -16.18
CA ARG A 164 8.15 -3.37 -17.52
C ARG A 164 8.07 -2.27 -18.57
N THR A 165 7.16 -1.30 -18.44
CA THR A 165 6.87 -0.35 -19.52
C THR A 165 7.06 1.12 -19.15
N SER A 166 7.31 1.44 -17.87
CA SER A 166 7.37 2.83 -17.42
C SER A 166 8.63 3.55 -17.92
N ARG A 167 8.42 4.75 -18.47
CA ARG A 167 9.48 5.71 -18.83
C ARG A 167 9.87 6.64 -17.67
N ALA A 168 9.20 6.55 -16.52
CA ALA A 168 9.59 7.33 -15.35
C ALA A 168 11.00 6.93 -14.92
N THR A 169 11.81 7.90 -14.48
CA THR A 169 13.20 7.67 -14.10
C THR A 169 13.31 7.06 -12.70
N ALA A 170 14.41 6.37 -12.43
CA ALA A 170 14.76 5.93 -11.08
C ALA A 170 14.86 7.14 -10.11
N ALA A 171 15.36 8.29 -10.60
CA ALA A 171 15.39 9.53 -9.84
C ALA A 171 14.01 9.98 -9.34
N TRP A 172 12.98 9.93 -10.21
CA TRP A 172 11.59 10.22 -9.81
C TRP A 172 11.04 9.18 -8.85
N ALA A 173 11.30 7.90 -9.11
CA ALA A 173 10.72 6.81 -8.35
C ALA A 173 11.28 6.72 -6.92
N LEU A 174 12.51 7.18 -6.71
CA LEU A 174 13.22 7.14 -5.43
C LEU A 174 13.32 8.51 -4.72
N ASP A 175 12.66 9.56 -5.24
CA ASP A 175 12.73 10.93 -4.73
C ASP A 175 12.33 11.07 -3.25
N ARG A 176 11.44 10.19 -2.76
CA ARG A 176 10.96 10.16 -1.38
C ARG A 176 11.66 9.14 -0.47
N THR A 177 12.64 8.39 -0.98
CA THR A 177 13.32 7.34 -0.21
C THR A 177 14.85 7.47 -0.31
N PRO A 178 15.47 8.38 0.47
CA PRO A 178 16.91 8.66 0.37
C PRO A 178 17.81 7.44 0.56
N HIS A 179 17.40 6.49 1.40
CA HIS A 179 18.14 5.23 1.60
C HIS A 179 18.19 4.39 0.32
N ALA A 180 17.04 4.11 -0.28
CA ALA A 180 16.96 3.34 -1.52
C ALA A 180 17.68 4.04 -2.68
N ARG A 181 17.66 5.38 -2.70
CA ARG A 181 18.44 6.16 -3.66
C ARG A 181 19.95 5.91 -3.53
N ARG A 182 20.50 5.91 -2.31
CA ARG A 182 21.92 5.59 -2.08
C ARG A 182 22.26 4.17 -2.50
N VAL A 183 21.45 3.19 -2.08
CA VAL A 183 21.62 1.79 -2.48
C VAL A 183 21.63 1.66 -3.99
N PHE A 184 20.76 2.39 -4.69
CA PHE A 184 20.71 2.41 -6.15
C PHE A 184 22.02 2.95 -6.75
N GLU A 185 22.45 4.13 -6.31
CA GLU A 185 23.66 4.78 -6.82
C GLU A 185 24.92 3.93 -6.57
N GLU A 186 25.01 3.29 -5.40
CA GLU A 186 26.12 2.41 -5.00
C GLU A 186 26.12 1.07 -5.76
N SER A 187 24.96 0.50 -6.04
CA SER A 187 24.85 -0.86 -6.63
C SER A 187 24.70 -0.85 -8.14
N PHE A 188 24.08 0.18 -8.72
CA PHE A 188 23.66 0.23 -10.12
C PHE A 188 24.10 1.50 -10.87
N GLY A 189 24.61 2.51 -10.16
CA GLY A 189 25.12 3.74 -10.76
C GLY A 189 24.05 4.79 -11.02
N SER A 190 24.04 5.38 -12.22
CA SER A 190 23.23 6.57 -12.51
C SER A 190 21.71 6.33 -12.38
N LEU A 191 21.02 7.26 -11.73
CA LEU A 191 19.55 7.30 -11.64
C LEU A 191 18.85 7.74 -12.95
N ASP A 192 19.62 8.15 -13.96
CA ASP A 192 19.13 8.54 -15.28
C ASP A 192 18.84 7.31 -16.16
N VAL A 193 18.04 6.42 -15.62
CA VAL A 193 17.55 5.19 -16.26
C VAL A 193 16.07 5.09 -15.98
N SER A 194 15.30 4.61 -16.96
CA SER A 194 13.88 4.38 -16.74
C SER A 194 13.65 3.18 -15.83
N VAL A 195 12.51 3.17 -15.14
CA VAL A 195 12.05 2.01 -14.35
C VAL A 195 12.07 0.73 -15.20
N ALA A 196 11.62 0.81 -16.47
CA ALA A 196 11.64 -0.33 -17.39
C ALA A 196 13.06 -0.83 -17.71
N GLN A 197 13.97 0.09 -18.05
CA GLN A 197 15.36 -0.26 -18.35
C GLN A 197 16.08 -0.85 -17.14
N PHE A 198 15.84 -0.31 -15.94
CA PHE A 198 16.37 -0.88 -14.70
C PHE A 198 15.84 -2.29 -14.46
N THR A 199 14.52 -2.47 -14.60
CA THR A 199 13.85 -3.75 -14.38
C THR A 199 14.42 -4.83 -15.30
N GLU A 200 14.60 -4.51 -16.58
CA GLU A 200 15.16 -5.43 -17.56
C GLU A 200 16.64 -5.76 -17.31
N ARG A 201 17.48 -4.74 -17.06
CA ARG A 201 18.94 -4.89 -17.04
C ARG A 201 19.51 -5.33 -15.70
N HIS A 202 18.92 -4.88 -14.60
CA HIS A 202 19.49 -5.03 -13.26
C HIS A 202 18.60 -5.87 -12.34
N ALA A 203 17.29 -5.82 -12.50
CA ALA A 203 16.34 -6.56 -11.67
C ALA A 203 15.66 -7.74 -12.39
N GLY A 204 16.18 -8.18 -13.54
CA GLY A 204 15.57 -9.26 -14.33
C GLY A 204 15.53 -10.62 -13.63
N HIS A 205 16.33 -10.78 -12.56
CA HIS A 205 16.34 -11.96 -11.70
C HIS A 205 15.29 -11.89 -10.57
N VAL A 206 14.66 -10.73 -10.33
CA VAL A 206 13.60 -10.59 -9.33
C VAL A 206 12.29 -11.09 -9.93
N GLN A 207 11.71 -12.13 -9.35
CA GLN A 207 10.45 -12.69 -9.81
C GLN A 207 9.28 -11.83 -9.32
N VAL A 208 8.50 -11.30 -10.25
CA VAL A 208 7.29 -10.52 -9.96
C VAL A 208 6.06 -11.40 -10.13
N THR A 209 5.36 -11.70 -9.03
CA THR A 209 4.23 -12.65 -8.99
C THR A 209 2.95 -11.94 -8.55
N ASP A 210 1.83 -12.19 -9.23
CA ASP A 210 0.51 -11.73 -8.76
C ASP A 210 0.05 -12.62 -7.60
N LEU A 211 -0.20 -12.02 -6.44
CA LEU A 211 -0.70 -12.71 -5.25
C LEU A 211 -2.05 -13.37 -5.49
N CYS A 212 -2.83 -12.90 -6.45
CA CYS A 212 -4.10 -13.53 -6.79
C CYS A 212 -3.92 -14.95 -7.37
N ASP A 213 -2.75 -15.25 -7.91
CA ASP A 213 -2.40 -16.59 -8.44
C ASP A 213 -1.90 -17.55 -7.34
N VAL A 214 -1.61 -17.01 -6.14
CA VAL A 214 -1.01 -17.75 -5.01
C VAL A 214 -2.01 -17.94 -3.87
N LEU A 215 -2.80 -16.91 -3.58
CA LEU A 215 -3.71 -16.90 -2.44
C LEU A 215 -4.95 -17.77 -2.66
N PRO A 216 -5.61 -18.23 -1.58
CA PRO A 216 -6.88 -18.93 -1.67
C PRO A 216 -7.91 -18.13 -2.50
N PRO A 217 -8.72 -18.77 -3.36
CA PRO A 217 -9.61 -18.06 -4.30
C PRO A 217 -10.54 -17.01 -3.66
N MET A 218 -11.04 -17.27 -2.45
CA MET A 218 -11.89 -16.32 -1.72
C MET A 218 -11.15 -15.03 -1.32
N VAL A 219 -9.86 -15.15 -0.98
CA VAL A 219 -9.01 -14.02 -0.58
C VAL A 219 -8.58 -13.24 -1.82
N ALA A 220 -8.16 -13.96 -2.87
CA ALA A 220 -7.84 -13.35 -4.17
C ALA A 220 -9.04 -12.53 -4.70
N ALA A 221 -10.25 -13.08 -4.65
CA ALA A 221 -11.47 -12.39 -5.04
C ALA A 221 -11.76 -11.14 -4.20
N ALA A 222 -11.36 -11.10 -2.93
CA ALA A 222 -11.54 -9.93 -2.06
C ALA A 222 -10.50 -8.83 -2.34
N LEU A 223 -9.26 -9.18 -2.66
CA LEU A 223 -8.17 -8.24 -2.96
C LEU A 223 -8.41 -7.44 -4.26
N VAL A 224 -9.16 -8.01 -5.19
CA VAL A 224 -9.49 -7.38 -6.48
C VAL A 224 -10.80 -6.59 -6.47
N ARG A 225 -11.47 -6.43 -5.32
CA ARG A 225 -12.65 -5.56 -5.16
C ARG A 225 -12.29 -4.07 -5.13
#